data_AF-A0A9P7DRT8-F1
#
_entry.id   AF-A0A9P7DRT8-F1
#
_cell.length_a   1.000
_cell.length_b   1.000
_cell.length_c   1.000
_cell.angle_alpha   90.00
_cell.angle_beta   90.00
_cell.angle_gamma   90.00
#
_symmetry.space_group_name_H-M   'P 1'
#
loop_
_entity.id
_entity.type
_entity.pdbx_description
1 polymer ?
#
loop_
_entity_poly.entity_id
_entity_poly.type
_entity_poly.pdbx_seq_one_letter_code
_entity_poly.pdbx_strand_id
1 'polypeptide(L)'
;MASLLNEIPRESLQNLLSSVRAYAPPHISAPAPLLSSLSRGNVIEVQGPASSGKTHLLYHFVLLCIAPSRQMSIDFGGNGLAAVIYDTDASFDVARLHQLLLARLSLFLPHNIEMARRLTEESLHRLHVFRPTSLLQLATSLLHLPSYHKVSIPEHEIGLIAVDSMSSFYWTDRFIAEQMRNVPQRELEPSSVNPLQHVLTALGRLRLSHAPFIILTNWGLNLASQSSGPVTFYKQHSHSFPVHSENLDTSALPSSITDDLPPTPMPLPLTHHVTLFPVSIPPFAPEISLGDAIQQEVDYRRSMVQKGEITGLVRTTGRHEITRLTLCITPENVHIRHS
;
A
#
# COMPACT_ATOMS: atom_id res chain seq x y z
N MET A 1 -2.19 -8.83 48.73
CA MET A 1 -1.26 -8.28 47.70
C MET A 1 -1.25 -9.06 46.39
N ALA A 2 -1.77 -10.30 46.31
CA ALA A 2 -1.81 -11.09 45.06
C ALA A 2 -2.97 -10.73 44.09
N SER A 3 -3.95 -9.90 44.49
CA SER A 3 -5.12 -9.55 43.65
C SER A 3 -4.87 -8.38 42.70
N LEU A 4 -3.93 -7.48 43.01
CA LEU A 4 -3.64 -6.27 42.22
C LEU A 4 -2.96 -6.57 40.87
N LEU A 5 -2.30 -7.72 40.73
CA LEU A 5 -1.66 -8.15 39.48
C LEU A 5 -2.62 -8.84 38.49
N ASN A 6 -3.83 -9.21 38.93
CA ASN A 6 -4.84 -9.81 38.07
C ASN A 6 -5.74 -8.76 37.38
N GLU A 7 -5.71 -7.51 37.84
CA GLU A 7 -6.42 -6.38 37.22
C GLU A 7 -5.59 -5.68 36.13
N ILE A 8 -4.34 -6.06 35.95
CA ILE A 8 -3.51 -5.53 34.87
C ILE A 8 -3.86 -6.29 33.58
N PRO A 9 -4.45 -5.64 32.57
CA PRO A 9 -4.73 -6.28 31.29
C PRO A 9 -3.43 -6.85 30.70
N ARG A 10 -3.42 -8.17 30.51
CA ARG A 10 -2.29 -8.87 29.89
C ARG A 10 -2.35 -8.67 28.38
N GLU A 11 -1.72 -7.60 27.91
CA GLU A 11 -1.50 -7.39 26.49
C GLU A 11 -0.12 -7.94 26.09
N SER A 12 0.06 -8.35 24.83
CA SER A 12 1.39 -8.73 24.36
C SER A 12 2.31 -7.51 24.43
N LEU A 13 3.61 -7.71 24.72
CA LEU A 13 4.62 -6.64 24.68
C LEU A 13 4.54 -5.87 23.35
N GLN A 14 4.25 -6.58 22.27
CA GLN A 14 4.02 -6.01 20.94
C GLN A 14 2.84 -5.03 20.90
N ASN A 15 1.68 -5.37 21.49
CA ASN A 15 0.51 -4.49 21.57
C ASN A 15 0.78 -3.27 22.47
N LEU A 16 1.55 -3.47 23.55
CA LEU A 16 1.96 -2.37 24.42
C LEU A 16 2.90 -1.42 23.68
N LEU A 17 3.91 -1.95 22.98
CA LEU A 17 4.86 -1.15 22.21
C LEU A 17 4.20 -0.44 21.02
N SER A 18 3.24 -1.09 20.34
CA SER A 18 2.49 -0.46 19.25
C SER A 18 1.57 0.66 19.76
N SER A 19 0.90 0.46 20.89
CA SER A 19 0.07 1.49 21.54
C SER A 19 0.90 2.69 21.98
N VAL A 20 2.01 2.47 22.69
CA VAL A 20 2.92 3.57 23.13
C VAL A 20 3.48 4.34 21.93
N ARG A 21 3.79 3.66 20.81
CA ARG A 21 4.27 4.29 19.58
C ARG A 21 3.17 5.02 18.79
N ALA A 22 1.92 4.55 18.87
CA ALA A 22 0.77 5.20 18.23
C ALA A 22 0.37 6.51 18.93
N TYR A 23 0.64 6.63 20.24
CA TYR A 23 0.43 7.86 21.02
C TYR A 23 1.62 8.82 21.04
N ALA A 24 2.79 8.38 20.57
CA ALA A 24 3.94 9.27 20.40
C ALA A 24 3.72 10.15 19.14
N PRO A 25 3.78 11.49 19.24
CA PRO A 25 3.84 12.34 18.04
C PRO A 25 5.06 11.91 17.21
N PRO A 26 4.99 12.00 15.86
CA PRO A 26 6.13 11.66 15.02
C PRO A 26 7.32 12.50 15.48
N HIS A 27 8.35 11.85 16.02
CA HIS A 27 9.60 12.54 16.32
C HIS A 27 10.10 13.19 15.03
N ILE A 28 10.21 14.52 15.06
CA ILE A 28 10.79 15.33 13.99
C ILE A 28 12.30 15.03 13.96
N SER A 29 12.65 13.88 13.39
CA SER A 29 13.96 13.64 12.82
C SER A 29 13.96 14.21 11.40
N ALA A 30 15.12 14.69 10.94
CA ALA A 30 15.39 15.32 9.65
C ALA A 30 14.63 14.69 8.46
N PRO A 31 14.40 15.42 7.34
CA PRO A 31 13.60 14.95 6.22
C PRO A 31 14.24 13.71 5.58
N ALA A 32 13.85 12.54 6.08
CA ALA A 32 14.06 11.30 5.37
C ALA A 32 13.12 11.34 4.15
N PRO A 33 13.57 10.92 2.95
CA PRO A 33 12.69 10.83 1.78
C PRO A 33 11.39 10.14 2.18
N LEU A 34 10.22 10.62 1.72
CA LEU A 34 8.88 10.16 2.14
C LEU A 34 8.69 8.63 2.12
N LEU A 35 9.55 7.89 1.41
CA LEU A 35 9.52 6.44 1.21
C LEU A 35 10.75 5.69 1.76
N SER A 36 11.67 6.39 2.45
CA SER A 36 12.98 5.85 2.88
C SER A 36 12.93 5.05 4.18
N SER A 37 11.87 5.16 4.97
CA SER A 37 11.59 4.26 6.08
C SER A 37 10.11 3.89 6.03
N LEU A 38 9.80 2.60 6.22
CA LEU A 38 8.43 2.10 6.37
C LEU A 38 7.83 2.69 7.65
N SER A 39 7.42 3.96 7.59
CA SER A 39 6.89 4.69 8.73
C SER A 39 5.71 3.92 9.29
N ARG A 40 5.90 3.35 10.47
CA ARG A 40 4.94 2.44 11.09
C ARG A 40 3.58 3.09 11.25
N GLY A 41 2.54 2.28 11.09
CA GLY A 41 1.15 2.72 11.14
C GLY A 41 0.75 3.68 10.01
N ASN A 42 1.62 3.95 9.03
CA ASN A 42 1.22 4.70 7.84
C ASN A 42 0.33 3.82 6.96
N VAL A 43 -0.64 4.45 6.32
CA VAL A 43 -1.52 3.83 5.33
C VAL A 43 -1.42 4.62 4.06
N ILE A 44 -0.98 4.00 2.97
CA ILE A 44 -0.80 4.64 1.68
C ILE A 44 -1.76 4.01 0.67
N GLU A 45 -2.56 4.83 0.01
CA GLU A 45 -3.25 4.43 -1.21
C GLU A 45 -2.36 4.75 -2.42
N VAL A 46 -2.15 3.77 -3.29
CA VAL A 46 -1.48 3.95 -4.59
C VAL A 46 -2.50 3.72 -5.71
N GLN A 47 -2.86 4.78 -6.41
CA GLN A 47 -3.86 4.77 -7.46
C GLN A 47 -3.24 5.03 -8.84
N GLY A 48 -3.78 4.38 -9.87
CA GLY A 48 -3.37 4.62 -11.25
C GLY A 48 -3.94 3.59 -12.23
N PRO A 49 -3.86 3.86 -13.55
CA PRO A 49 -4.38 2.96 -14.57
C PRO A 49 -3.58 1.65 -14.63
N ALA A 50 -4.02 0.68 -15.43
CA ALA A 50 -3.22 -0.51 -15.70
C ALA A 50 -1.81 -0.11 -16.20
N SER A 51 -0.80 -0.90 -15.81
CA SER A 51 0.60 -0.66 -16.19
C SER A 51 1.21 0.67 -15.72
N SER A 52 0.60 1.35 -14.75
CA SER A 52 1.15 2.61 -14.19
C SER A 52 2.27 2.42 -13.15
N GLY A 53 2.82 1.21 -13.00
CA GLY A 53 3.93 0.95 -12.06
C GLY A 53 3.53 0.66 -10.60
N LYS A 54 2.23 0.52 -10.28
CA LYS A 54 1.76 0.25 -8.89
C LYS A 54 2.41 -0.98 -8.26
N THR A 55 2.39 -2.11 -8.96
CA THR A 55 2.99 -3.38 -8.48
C THR A 55 4.51 -3.26 -8.31
N HIS A 56 5.18 -2.47 -9.15
CA HIS A 56 6.62 -2.23 -9.00
C HIS A 56 6.94 -1.32 -7.81
N LEU A 57 6.10 -0.32 -7.54
CA LEU A 57 6.19 0.46 -6.31
C LEU A 57 5.95 -0.42 -5.08
N LEU A 58 5.00 -1.35 -5.14
CA LEU A 58 4.81 -2.37 -4.10
C LEU A 58 6.06 -3.23 -3.92
N TYR A 59 6.66 -3.75 -5.00
CA TYR A 59 7.91 -4.50 -4.91
C TYR A 59 9.00 -3.72 -4.19
N HIS A 60 9.15 -2.42 -4.46
CA HIS A 60 10.12 -1.58 -3.76
C HIS A 60 9.93 -1.61 -2.23
N PHE A 61 8.70 -1.45 -1.73
CA PHE A 61 8.43 -1.53 -0.29
C PHE A 61 8.61 -2.93 0.29
N VAL A 62 8.23 -3.96 -0.45
CA VAL A 62 8.47 -5.35 -0.04
C VAL A 62 9.95 -5.61 0.13
N LEU A 63 10.78 -5.19 -0.84
CA LEU A 63 12.23 -5.32 -0.78
C LEU A 63 12.83 -4.61 0.43
N LEU A 64 12.40 -3.37 0.72
CA LEU A 64 12.82 -2.65 1.93
C LEU A 64 12.38 -3.35 3.22
N CYS A 65 11.22 -4.03 3.20
CA CYS A 65 10.70 -4.73 4.37
C CYS A 65 11.52 -5.99 4.67
N ILE A 66 11.66 -6.89 3.69
CA ILE A 66 12.16 -8.25 3.90
C ILE A 66 13.68 -8.37 3.88
N ALA A 67 14.37 -7.49 3.13
CA ALA A 67 15.82 -7.52 3.03
C ALA A 67 16.48 -7.34 4.42
N PRO A 68 17.65 -7.94 4.66
CA PRO A 68 18.37 -7.76 5.92
C PRO A 68 18.69 -6.28 6.14
N SER A 69 18.73 -5.86 7.41
CA SER A 69 19.23 -4.54 7.77
C SER A 69 20.76 -4.50 7.70
N ARG A 70 21.41 -5.38 8.47
CA ARG A 70 22.86 -5.52 8.51
C ARG A 70 23.25 -6.98 8.55
N GLN A 71 24.33 -7.32 7.84
CA GLN A 71 24.99 -8.60 7.99
C GLN A 71 26.50 -8.42 8.00
N MET A 72 27.14 -8.99 9.02
CA MET A 72 28.54 -8.70 9.35
C MET A 72 28.72 -7.17 9.52
N SER A 73 29.46 -6.53 8.61
CA SER A 73 29.74 -5.09 8.60
C SER A 73 29.04 -4.32 7.47
N ILE A 74 28.18 -4.98 6.69
CA ILE A 74 27.50 -4.37 5.53
C ILE A 74 26.08 -4.00 5.91
N ASP A 75 25.71 -2.75 5.66
CA ASP A 75 24.34 -2.26 5.76
C ASP A 75 23.67 -2.38 4.39
N PHE A 76 22.59 -3.18 4.33
CA PHE A 76 21.83 -3.42 3.10
C PHE A 76 20.62 -2.47 2.99
N GLY A 77 20.34 -1.69 4.03
CA GLY A 77 19.21 -0.74 4.08
C GLY A 77 17.82 -1.39 4.08
N GLY A 78 17.73 -2.67 4.44
CA GLY A 78 16.47 -3.37 4.69
C GLY A 78 16.05 -3.33 6.16
N ASN A 79 14.89 -3.89 6.50
CA ASN A 79 14.39 -3.91 7.88
C ASN A 79 14.39 -5.31 8.50
N GLY A 80 14.50 -6.37 7.69
CA GLY A 80 14.41 -7.76 8.12
C GLY A 80 13.07 -8.14 8.76
N LEU A 81 11.99 -7.48 8.36
CA LEU A 81 10.63 -7.69 8.88
C LEU A 81 9.82 -8.61 7.96
N ALA A 82 8.70 -9.13 8.48
CA ALA A 82 7.75 -9.88 7.68
C ALA A 82 6.88 -8.94 6.81
N ALA A 83 6.70 -9.33 5.55
CA ALA A 83 5.81 -8.68 4.61
C ALA A 83 4.64 -9.62 4.28
N VAL A 84 3.41 -9.12 4.45
CA VAL A 84 2.17 -9.86 4.16
C VAL A 84 1.48 -9.21 2.96
N ILE A 85 1.29 -9.97 1.89
CA ILE A 85 0.67 -9.51 0.63
C ILE A 85 -0.65 -10.23 0.43
N TYR A 86 -1.71 -9.46 0.25
CA TYR A 86 -2.99 -9.93 -0.23
C TYR A 86 -3.08 -9.63 -1.73
N ASP A 87 -2.73 -10.63 -2.53
CA ASP A 87 -2.73 -10.62 -3.99
C ASP A 87 -4.11 -11.03 -4.50
N THR A 88 -4.98 -10.05 -4.76
CA THR A 88 -6.40 -10.25 -5.01
C THR A 88 -6.73 -10.51 -6.48
N ASP A 89 -5.82 -10.19 -7.40
CA ASP A 89 -5.96 -10.44 -8.84
C ASP A 89 -4.91 -11.43 -9.40
N ALA A 90 -4.16 -12.08 -8.51
CA ALA A 90 -3.11 -13.04 -8.84
C ALA A 90 -1.99 -12.45 -9.73
N SER A 91 -1.73 -11.14 -9.61
CA SER A 91 -0.73 -10.43 -10.40
C SER A 91 0.65 -10.36 -9.73
N PHE A 92 0.75 -10.72 -8.44
CA PHE A 92 2.02 -10.67 -7.71
C PHE A 92 2.98 -11.78 -8.14
N ASP A 93 4.10 -11.39 -8.76
CA ASP A 93 5.14 -12.28 -9.27
C ASP A 93 6.31 -12.38 -8.29
N VAL A 94 6.38 -13.50 -7.59
CA VAL A 94 7.45 -13.81 -6.62
C VAL A 94 8.80 -14.00 -7.32
N ALA A 95 8.83 -14.52 -8.56
CA ALA A 95 10.07 -14.68 -9.31
C ALA A 95 10.64 -13.31 -9.70
N ARG A 96 9.77 -12.36 -10.07
CA ARG A 96 10.16 -10.97 -10.30
C ARG A 96 10.71 -10.32 -9.04
N LEU A 97 10.06 -10.49 -7.88
CA LEU A 97 10.57 -9.99 -6.61
C LEU A 97 11.93 -10.60 -6.26
N HIS A 98 12.10 -11.91 -6.43
CA HIS A 98 13.36 -12.62 -6.20
C HIS A 98 14.49 -12.03 -7.05
N GLN A 99 14.25 -11.80 -8.35
CA GLN A 99 15.24 -11.19 -9.25
C GLN A 99 15.67 -9.80 -8.76
N LEU A 100 14.71 -8.95 -8.39
CA LEU A 100 14.99 -7.60 -7.89
C LEU A 100 15.76 -7.65 -6.56
N LEU A 101 15.42 -8.58 -5.67
CA LEU A 101 16.10 -8.75 -4.39
C LEU A 101 17.54 -9.23 -4.59
N LEU A 102 17.74 -10.25 -5.41
CA LEU A 102 19.06 -10.79 -5.72
C LEU A 102 19.95 -9.73 -6.36
N ALA A 103 19.44 -9.00 -7.36
CA ALA A 103 20.17 -7.92 -8.00
C ALA A 103 20.59 -6.86 -6.97
N ARG A 104 19.66 -6.43 -6.10
CA ARG A 104 19.94 -5.43 -5.06
C ARG A 104 21.00 -5.91 -4.06
N LEU A 105 20.91 -7.14 -3.57
CA LEU A 105 21.88 -7.67 -2.61
C LEU A 105 23.26 -7.93 -3.26
N SER A 106 23.28 -8.30 -4.54
CA SER A 106 24.51 -8.51 -5.30
C SER A 106 25.32 -7.22 -5.48
N LEU A 107 24.65 -6.05 -5.51
CA LEU A 107 25.34 -4.74 -5.54
C LEU A 107 26.20 -4.51 -4.29
N PHE A 108 25.77 -5.00 -3.13
CA PHE A 108 26.53 -4.91 -1.87
C PHE A 108 27.55 -6.04 -1.71
N LEU A 109 27.41 -7.13 -2.48
CA LEU A 109 28.24 -8.34 -2.41
C LEU A 109 28.81 -8.73 -3.79
N PRO A 110 29.52 -7.84 -4.50
CA PRO A 110 29.92 -8.06 -5.90
C PRO A 110 30.87 -9.26 -6.08
N HIS A 111 31.60 -9.64 -5.03
CA HIS A 111 32.52 -10.77 -5.02
C HIS A 111 31.98 -11.99 -4.27
N ASN A 112 30.73 -11.96 -3.81
CA ASN A 112 30.14 -13.04 -3.02
C ASN A 112 28.68 -13.31 -3.41
N ILE A 113 28.48 -13.69 -4.67
CA ILE A 113 27.16 -13.99 -5.26
C ILE A 113 26.45 -15.11 -4.48
N GLU A 114 27.19 -16.12 -4.00
CA GLU A 114 26.59 -17.21 -3.23
C GLU A 114 26.07 -16.75 -1.86
N MET A 115 26.71 -15.77 -1.22
CA MET A 115 26.12 -15.11 -0.06
C MET A 115 24.86 -14.33 -0.46
N ALA A 116 24.90 -13.53 -1.53
CA ALA A 116 23.72 -12.77 -1.98
C ALA A 116 22.50 -13.67 -2.27
N ARG A 117 22.72 -14.83 -2.88
CA ARG A 117 21.70 -15.85 -3.14
C ARG A 117 21.10 -16.40 -1.84
N ARG A 118 21.95 -16.81 -0.88
CA ARG A 118 21.48 -17.27 0.44
C ARG A 118 20.66 -16.21 1.17
N LEU A 119 21.07 -14.95 1.12
CA LEU A 119 20.33 -13.85 1.75
C LEU A 119 19.01 -13.54 1.07
N THR A 120 18.95 -13.72 -0.26
CA THR A 120 17.70 -13.62 -1.01
C THR A 120 16.72 -14.71 -0.56
N GLU A 121 17.18 -15.96 -0.49
CA GLU A 121 16.38 -17.10 -0.01
C GLU A 121 15.91 -16.89 1.43
N GLU A 122 16.81 -16.49 2.34
CA GLU A 122 16.48 -16.20 3.73
C GLU A 122 15.44 -15.07 3.87
N SER A 123 15.59 -14.00 3.09
CA SER A 123 14.67 -12.86 3.10
C SER A 123 13.28 -13.24 2.57
N LEU A 124 13.20 -14.14 1.58
CA LEU A 124 11.94 -14.60 1.03
C LEU A 124 11.12 -15.46 2.02
N HIS A 125 11.75 -16.06 3.04
CA HIS A 125 11.01 -16.70 4.13
C HIS A 125 10.17 -15.71 4.95
N ARG A 126 10.45 -14.40 4.85
CA ARG A 126 9.69 -13.33 5.52
C ARG A 126 8.52 -12.82 4.66
N LEU A 127 8.34 -13.36 3.45
CA LEU A 127 7.26 -12.99 2.53
C LEU A 127 6.09 -13.97 2.63
N HIS A 128 4.90 -13.45 2.92
CA HIS A 128 3.67 -14.24 3.05
C HIS A 128 2.64 -13.72 2.05
N VAL A 129 2.24 -14.55 1.09
CA VAL A 129 1.28 -14.17 0.04
C VAL A 129 -0.01 -14.95 0.21
N PHE A 130 -1.12 -14.22 0.35
CA PHE A 130 -2.49 -14.73 0.40
C PHE A 130 -3.24 -14.30 -0.85
N ARG A 131 -4.04 -15.20 -1.42
CA ARG A 131 -4.84 -14.94 -2.63
C ARG A 131 -6.33 -15.12 -2.36
N PRO A 132 -6.98 -14.15 -1.68
CA PRO A 132 -8.41 -14.20 -1.49
C PRO A 132 -9.12 -13.99 -2.84
N THR A 133 -10.28 -14.62 -3.01
CA THR A 133 -11.11 -14.55 -4.23
C THR A 133 -12.39 -13.73 -4.03
N SER A 134 -12.56 -13.08 -2.86
CA SER A 134 -13.67 -12.18 -2.55
C SER A 134 -13.29 -11.20 -1.43
N LEU A 135 -14.03 -10.08 -1.30
CA LEU A 135 -13.86 -9.15 -0.18
C LEU A 135 -14.14 -9.80 1.18
N LEU A 136 -15.09 -10.73 1.27
CA LEU A 136 -15.37 -11.44 2.52
C LEU A 136 -14.19 -12.32 2.92
N GLN A 137 -13.62 -13.10 1.99
CA GLN A 137 -12.43 -13.91 2.27
C GLN A 137 -11.22 -13.04 2.65
N LEU A 138 -11.03 -11.90 1.98
CA LEU A 138 -10.00 -10.92 2.33
C LEU A 138 -10.22 -10.40 3.76
N ALA A 139 -11.43 -9.96 4.09
CA ALA A 139 -11.77 -9.47 5.43
C ALA A 139 -11.56 -10.53 6.51
N THR A 140 -12.01 -11.76 6.27
CA THR A 140 -11.80 -12.88 7.19
C THR A 140 -10.31 -13.19 7.35
N SER A 141 -9.54 -13.19 6.27
CA SER A 141 -8.11 -13.47 6.34
C SER A 141 -7.35 -12.39 7.11
N LEU A 142 -7.66 -11.10 6.87
CA LEU A 142 -7.10 -9.98 7.63
C LEU A 142 -7.48 -10.06 9.12
N LEU A 143 -8.74 -10.41 9.43
CA LEU A 143 -9.20 -10.57 10.81
C LEU A 143 -8.42 -11.64 11.57
N HIS A 144 -8.03 -12.73 10.90
CA HIS A 144 -7.30 -13.85 11.49
C HIS A 144 -5.77 -13.73 11.33
N LEU A 145 -5.27 -12.68 10.68
CA LEU A 145 -3.84 -12.44 10.52
C LEU A 145 -3.06 -12.41 11.85
N PRO A 146 -3.57 -11.87 12.97
CA PRO A 146 -2.86 -11.94 14.25
C PRO A 146 -2.67 -13.37 14.77
N SER A 147 -3.63 -14.27 14.50
CA SER A 147 -3.50 -15.68 14.86
C SER A 147 -2.49 -16.39 13.97
N TYR A 148 -2.52 -16.09 12.67
CA TYR A 148 -1.48 -16.56 11.73
C TYR A 148 -0.10 -16.07 12.15
N HIS A 149 0.02 -14.81 12.58
CA HIS A 149 1.27 -14.20 13.01
C HIS A 149 1.92 -15.02 14.13
N LYS A 150 1.15 -15.28 15.19
CA LYS A 150 1.61 -16.04 16.36
C LYS A 150 2.09 -17.46 16.03
N VAL A 151 1.47 -18.11 15.06
CA VAL A 151 1.73 -19.53 14.76
C VAL A 151 2.79 -19.70 13.67
N SER A 152 2.75 -18.87 12.63
CA SER A 152 3.53 -19.10 11.39
C SER A 152 4.74 -18.17 11.23
N ILE A 153 4.75 -17.01 11.91
CA ILE A 153 5.85 -16.04 11.88
C ILE A 153 6.17 -15.48 13.28
N PRO A 154 6.32 -16.32 14.32
CA PRO A 154 6.54 -15.84 15.68
C PRO A 154 7.84 -15.04 15.84
N GLU A 155 8.85 -15.34 15.02
CA GLU A 155 10.19 -14.74 15.10
C GLU A 155 10.30 -13.39 14.38
N HIS A 156 9.33 -13.04 13.54
CA HIS A 156 9.39 -11.83 12.72
C HIS A 156 8.19 -10.95 12.99
N GLU A 157 8.46 -9.67 13.24
CA GLU A 157 7.40 -8.69 13.33
C GLU A 157 6.88 -8.33 11.93
N ILE A 158 5.56 -8.13 11.80
CA ILE A 158 4.94 -7.69 10.55
C ILE A 158 5.27 -6.21 10.32
N GLY A 159 6.14 -5.94 9.35
CA GLY A 159 6.53 -4.58 8.95
C GLY A 159 5.64 -3.98 7.87
N LEU A 160 5.11 -4.84 6.98
CA LEU A 160 4.34 -4.43 5.81
C LEU A 160 3.09 -5.30 5.65
N ILE A 161 1.95 -4.65 5.40
CA ILE A 161 0.75 -5.30 4.88
C ILE A 161 0.37 -4.62 3.56
N ALA A 162 0.23 -5.41 2.49
CA ALA A 162 -0.20 -4.93 1.19
C ALA A 162 -1.51 -5.57 0.77
N VAL A 163 -2.40 -4.79 0.14
CA VAL A 163 -3.53 -5.32 -0.62
C VAL A 163 -3.41 -4.83 -2.06
N ASP A 164 -3.12 -5.76 -2.97
CA ASP A 164 -2.92 -5.52 -4.41
C ASP A 164 -3.91 -6.37 -5.22
N SER A 165 -5.00 -5.82 -5.75
CA SER A 165 -5.56 -4.49 -5.53
C SER A 165 -6.85 -4.49 -4.70
N MET A 166 -7.16 -3.35 -4.07
CA MET A 166 -8.44 -3.13 -3.39
C MET A 166 -9.63 -3.13 -4.37
N SER A 167 -9.39 -2.89 -5.66
CA SER A 167 -10.43 -2.80 -6.69
C SER A 167 -10.80 -4.13 -7.34
N SER A 168 -10.07 -5.22 -7.09
CA SER A 168 -10.18 -6.44 -7.90
C SER A 168 -11.58 -7.07 -7.89
N PHE A 169 -12.35 -6.85 -6.83
CA PHE A 169 -13.73 -7.36 -6.70
C PHE A 169 -14.81 -6.35 -7.07
N TYR A 170 -14.43 -5.12 -7.45
CA TYR A 170 -15.35 -3.99 -7.62
C TYR A 170 -16.53 -4.29 -8.54
N TRP A 171 -16.28 -4.85 -9.73
CA TRP A 171 -17.34 -5.12 -10.71
C TRP A 171 -18.28 -6.23 -10.25
N THR A 172 -17.75 -7.27 -9.61
CA THR A 172 -18.52 -8.37 -9.05
C THR A 172 -19.42 -7.87 -7.92
N ASP A 173 -18.89 -7.08 -7.00
CA ASP A 173 -19.65 -6.56 -5.86
C ASP A 173 -20.70 -5.55 -6.32
N ARG A 174 -20.36 -4.70 -7.30
CA ARG A 174 -21.33 -3.79 -7.94
C ARG A 174 -22.47 -4.57 -8.57
N PHE A 175 -22.19 -5.63 -9.32
CA PHE A 175 -23.21 -6.47 -9.92
C PHE A 175 -24.13 -7.09 -8.86
N ILE A 176 -23.58 -7.65 -7.79
CA ILE A 176 -24.35 -8.20 -6.67
C ILE A 176 -25.23 -7.13 -6.02
N ALA A 177 -24.67 -5.94 -5.77
CA ALA A 177 -25.41 -4.83 -5.18
C ALA A 177 -26.58 -4.38 -6.07
N GLU A 178 -26.39 -4.29 -7.39
CA GLU A 178 -27.46 -3.94 -8.33
C GLU A 178 -28.55 -5.03 -8.39
N GLN A 179 -28.19 -6.32 -8.33
CA GLN A 179 -29.17 -7.40 -8.24
C GLN A 179 -30.04 -7.30 -6.98
N MET A 180 -29.42 -6.97 -5.84
CA MET A 180 -30.13 -6.81 -4.57
C MET A 180 -31.08 -5.61 -4.55
N ARG A 181 -30.83 -4.55 -5.33
CA ARG A 181 -31.77 -3.41 -5.44
C ARG A 181 -33.11 -3.80 -6.06
N ASN A 182 -33.14 -4.85 -6.86
CA ASN A 182 -34.35 -5.31 -7.55
C ASN A 182 -35.20 -6.27 -6.68
N VAL A 183 -34.74 -6.62 -5.46
CA VAL A 183 -35.47 -7.46 -4.52
C VAL A 183 -36.42 -6.59 -3.67
N PRO A 184 -37.70 -6.98 -3.51
CA PRO A 184 -38.65 -6.22 -2.69
C PRO A 184 -38.16 -6.04 -1.23
N GLN A 185 -38.20 -4.81 -0.72
CA GLN A 185 -37.74 -4.40 0.62
C GLN A 185 -38.33 -5.19 1.81
N ARG A 186 -39.38 -5.99 1.60
CA ARG A 186 -40.04 -6.78 2.64
C ARG A 186 -39.27 -8.03 3.08
N GLU A 187 -38.24 -8.44 2.34
CA GLU A 187 -37.40 -9.62 2.63
C GLU A 187 -35.96 -9.25 3.02
N LEU A 188 -35.64 -7.96 3.14
CA LEU A 188 -34.28 -7.48 3.40
C LEU A 188 -34.06 -7.25 4.91
N GLU A 189 -33.23 -8.11 5.51
CA GLU A 189 -32.64 -7.86 6.83
C GLU A 189 -31.88 -6.51 6.81
N PRO A 190 -32.04 -5.64 7.83
CA PRO A 190 -31.51 -4.26 7.86
C PRO A 190 -29.97 -4.14 7.96
N SER A 191 -29.22 -5.20 7.70
CA SER A 191 -27.76 -5.26 7.86
C SER A 191 -27.04 -5.89 6.67
N SER A 192 -27.26 -5.39 5.45
CA SER A 192 -26.36 -5.69 4.32
C SER A 192 -25.05 -4.90 4.49
N VAL A 193 -24.22 -5.31 5.46
CA VAL A 193 -22.94 -4.66 5.74
C VAL A 193 -22.06 -4.72 4.50
N ASN A 194 -21.53 -3.57 4.08
CA ASN A 194 -20.63 -3.47 2.92
C ASN A 194 -19.39 -4.35 3.17
N PRO A 195 -19.10 -5.39 2.35
CA PRO A 195 -17.94 -6.26 2.55
C PRO A 195 -16.60 -5.49 2.64
N LEU A 196 -16.49 -4.36 1.93
CA LEU A 196 -15.32 -3.50 2.00
C LEU A 196 -15.14 -2.88 3.39
N GLN A 197 -16.24 -2.56 4.09
CA GLN A 197 -16.17 -2.04 5.45
C GLN A 197 -15.55 -3.05 6.41
N HIS A 198 -15.80 -4.35 6.23
CA HIS A 198 -15.13 -5.39 7.02
C HIS A 198 -13.62 -5.43 6.75
N VAL A 199 -13.20 -5.29 5.49
CA VAL A 199 -11.77 -5.18 5.13
C VAL A 199 -11.13 -3.97 5.80
N LEU A 200 -11.74 -2.79 5.68
CA LEU A 200 -11.22 -1.55 6.26
C LEU A 200 -11.17 -1.61 7.80
N THR A 201 -12.19 -2.20 8.41
CA THR A 201 -12.24 -2.42 9.87
C THR A 201 -11.12 -3.36 10.32
N ALA A 202 -10.89 -4.45 9.59
CA ALA A 202 -9.81 -5.39 9.90
C ALA A 202 -8.42 -4.73 9.75
N LEU A 203 -8.20 -3.97 8.67
CA LEU A 203 -6.98 -3.18 8.48
C LEU A 203 -6.79 -2.14 9.59
N GLY A 204 -7.86 -1.47 10.02
CA GLY A 204 -7.82 -0.51 11.13
C GLY A 204 -7.40 -1.18 12.44
N ARG A 205 -7.94 -2.36 12.74
CA ARG A 205 -7.55 -3.16 13.92
C ARG A 205 -6.10 -3.62 13.84
N LEU A 206 -5.63 -4.06 12.67
CA LEU A 206 -4.24 -4.45 12.44
C LEU A 206 -3.28 -3.27 12.58
N ARG A 207 -3.67 -2.09 12.08
CA ARG A 207 -2.92 -0.84 12.26
C ARG A 207 -2.74 -0.51 13.73
N LEU A 208 -3.80 -0.60 14.54
CA LEU A 208 -3.71 -0.30 15.97
C LEU A 208 -2.90 -1.34 16.74
N SER A 209 -3.09 -2.62 16.46
CA SER A 209 -2.44 -3.71 17.20
C SER A 209 -0.97 -3.93 16.81
N HIS A 210 -0.63 -3.86 15.52
CA HIS A 210 0.71 -4.23 15.01
C HIS A 210 1.48 -3.03 14.44
N ALA A 211 0.80 -1.91 14.17
CA ALA A 211 1.38 -0.73 13.52
C ALA A 211 2.23 -1.02 12.25
N PRO A 212 1.80 -1.92 11.33
CA PRO A 212 2.52 -2.12 10.08
C PRO A 212 2.40 -0.88 9.20
N PHE A 213 3.33 -0.75 8.26
CA PHE A 213 3.10 0.09 7.09
C PHE A 213 2.09 -0.62 6.17
N ILE A 214 0.99 0.04 5.83
CA ILE A 214 -0.09 -0.52 5.01
C ILE A 214 -0.07 0.14 3.64
N ILE A 215 -0.02 -0.65 2.58
CA ILE A 215 -0.14 -0.19 1.19
C ILE A 215 -1.37 -0.80 0.53
N LEU A 216 -2.18 0.05 -0.07
CA LEU A 216 -3.42 -0.32 -0.74
C LEU A 216 -3.31 0.14 -2.20
N THR A 217 -3.28 -0.77 -3.16
CA THR A 217 -3.33 -0.35 -4.57
C THR A 217 -4.78 -0.28 -5.06
N ASN A 218 -5.05 0.65 -5.97
CA ASN A 218 -6.40 0.91 -6.46
C ASN A 218 -6.35 1.30 -7.95
N TRP A 219 -7.40 0.96 -8.71
CA TRP A 219 -7.52 1.35 -10.11
C TRP A 219 -7.79 2.85 -10.26
N GLY A 220 -7.07 3.49 -11.18
CA GLY A 220 -7.35 4.84 -11.67
C GLY A 220 -8.25 4.76 -12.89
N LEU A 221 -9.58 4.70 -12.69
CA LEU A 221 -10.55 4.55 -13.79
C LEU A 221 -10.98 5.89 -14.39
N ASN A 222 -11.41 6.83 -13.55
CA ASN A 222 -12.02 8.08 -13.99
C ASN A 222 -11.21 9.25 -13.46
N LEU A 223 -10.78 10.15 -14.34
CA LEU A 223 -10.17 11.41 -13.90
C LEU A 223 -11.24 12.33 -13.28
N ALA A 224 -10.88 13.01 -12.20
CA ALA A 224 -11.68 14.07 -11.62
C ALA A 224 -11.72 15.27 -12.57
N SER A 225 -12.84 16.00 -12.59
CA SER A 225 -12.89 17.27 -13.34
C SER A 225 -11.91 18.24 -12.69
N GLN A 226 -11.12 18.96 -13.49
CA GLN A 226 -10.21 19.99 -12.99
C GLN A 226 -11.03 21.08 -12.29
N SER A 227 -11.02 21.11 -10.96
CA SER A 227 -11.80 22.09 -10.20
C SER A 227 -11.03 23.35 -9.87
N SER A 228 -9.69 23.32 -9.80
CA SER A 228 -8.80 24.49 -9.74
C SER A 228 -7.37 24.03 -9.39
N GLY A 229 -6.53 23.81 -10.41
CA GLY A 229 -5.12 23.43 -10.22
C GLY A 229 -4.51 22.76 -11.44
N PRO A 230 -3.17 22.74 -11.57
CA PRO A 230 -2.48 22.16 -12.74
C PRO A 230 -2.49 20.62 -12.76
N VAL A 231 -3.05 19.96 -11.74
CA VAL A 231 -2.99 18.50 -11.55
C VAL A 231 -4.39 17.90 -11.54
N THR A 232 -4.57 16.78 -12.24
CA THR A 232 -5.82 16.01 -12.27
C THR A 232 -5.64 14.68 -11.55
N PHE A 233 -6.47 14.38 -10.55
CA PHE A 233 -6.44 13.11 -9.81
C PHE A 233 -7.54 12.17 -10.27
N TYR A 234 -7.44 10.87 -9.95
CA TYR A 234 -8.53 9.93 -10.22
C TYR A 234 -9.62 10.03 -9.15
N LYS A 235 -10.89 9.85 -9.56
CA LYS A 235 -12.03 9.70 -8.66
C LYS A 235 -11.95 8.34 -7.95
N GLN A 236 -12.39 8.32 -6.68
CA GLN A 236 -12.61 7.07 -5.98
C GLN A 236 -13.84 6.37 -6.55
N HIS A 237 -13.70 5.10 -6.93
CA HIS A 237 -14.79 4.30 -7.50
C HIS A 237 -15.37 3.31 -6.50
N SER A 238 -14.61 2.94 -5.46
CA SER A 238 -15.06 2.02 -4.42
C SER A 238 -15.90 2.75 -3.37
N HIS A 239 -17.18 2.36 -3.25
CA HIS A 239 -18.10 2.92 -2.26
C HIS A 239 -17.63 2.56 -0.83
N SER A 240 -17.62 3.54 0.08
CA SER A 240 -17.10 3.43 1.46
C SER A 240 -15.58 3.29 1.58
N PHE A 241 -14.81 3.41 0.49
CA PHE A 241 -13.34 3.49 0.60
C PHE A 241 -12.93 4.82 1.24
N PRO A 242 -11.90 4.86 2.11
CA PRO A 242 -11.45 6.10 2.73
C PRO A 242 -11.09 7.14 1.67
N VAL A 243 -11.66 8.32 1.76
CA VAL A 243 -11.29 9.43 0.86
C VAL A 243 -10.22 10.27 1.55
N HIS A 244 -9.22 10.69 0.79
CA HIS A 244 -8.29 11.72 1.23
C HIS A 244 -9.08 13.03 1.46
N SER A 245 -9.47 13.30 2.70
CA SER A 245 -10.15 14.56 3.06
C SER A 245 -9.11 15.66 3.17
N GLU A 246 -9.23 16.68 2.32
CA GLU A 246 -8.42 17.91 2.43
C GLU A 246 -8.85 18.78 3.63
N ASN A 247 -10.04 18.53 4.19
CA ASN A 247 -10.59 19.24 5.34
C ASN A 247 -10.99 18.24 6.43
N LEU A 248 -10.09 17.95 7.36
CA LEU A 248 -10.51 17.51 8.69
C LEU A 248 -10.60 18.78 9.54
N ASP A 249 -11.78 19.39 9.61
CA ASP A 249 -12.10 20.26 10.74
C ASP A 249 -12.13 19.39 11.99
N THR A 250 -11.06 19.43 12.78
CA THR A 250 -10.93 18.74 14.07
C THR A 250 -11.96 19.17 15.12
N SER A 251 -12.90 20.06 14.78
CA SER A 251 -13.99 20.52 15.65
C SER A 251 -15.26 19.67 15.59
N ALA A 252 -15.39 18.74 14.63
CA ALA A 252 -16.56 17.89 14.47
C ALA A 252 -16.33 16.45 14.97
N LEU A 253 -15.82 16.29 16.19
CA LEU A 253 -16.02 15.06 16.96
C LEU A 253 -17.44 15.11 17.55
N PRO A 254 -18.33 14.13 17.31
CA PRO A 254 -19.59 14.06 18.03
C PRO A 254 -19.27 13.79 19.51
N SER A 255 -19.37 14.82 20.34
CA SER A 255 -19.45 14.68 21.78
C SER A 255 -20.81 14.08 22.14
N SER A 256 -20.95 12.76 22.02
CA SER A 256 -22.07 12.04 22.62
C SER A 256 -21.57 10.75 23.23
N ILE A 257 -21.28 10.82 24.53
CA ILE A 257 -21.22 9.68 25.42
C ILE A 257 -22.66 9.14 25.50
N THR A 258 -22.95 8.10 24.76
CA THR A 258 -24.06 7.19 25.04
C THR A 258 -23.48 5.79 25.01
N ASP A 259 -23.29 5.23 26.19
CA ASP A 259 -23.09 3.79 26.41
C ASP A 259 -24.18 3.01 25.65
N ASP A 260 -23.80 1.85 25.08
CA ASP A 260 -24.65 0.82 24.44
C ASP A 260 -24.65 0.64 22.90
N LEU A 261 -23.76 1.28 22.13
CA LEU A 261 -23.43 0.80 20.77
C LEU A 261 -21.93 0.51 20.61
N PRO A 262 -21.54 -0.57 19.89
CA PRO A 262 -20.13 -0.76 19.53
C PRO A 262 -19.64 0.49 18.79
N PRO A 263 -18.43 1.00 19.09
CA PRO A 263 -17.94 2.23 18.49
C PRO A 263 -17.99 2.08 16.97
N THR A 264 -18.65 3.04 16.31
CA THR A 264 -18.62 3.16 14.85
C THR A 264 -17.18 3.01 14.38
N PRO A 265 -16.88 2.11 13.42
CA PRO A 265 -15.51 1.84 13.05
C PRO A 265 -14.86 3.13 12.54
N MET A 266 -13.88 3.63 13.31
CA MET A 266 -13.05 4.76 12.90
C MET A 266 -12.50 4.46 11.50
N PRO A 267 -12.70 5.35 10.51
CA PRO A 267 -12.26 5.10 9.15
C PRO A 267 -10.74 4.92 9.13
N LEU A 268 -10.27 3.94 8.36
CA LEU A 268 -8.83 3.67 8.19
C LEU A 268 -8.15 4.96 7.70
N PRO A 269 -7.23 5.57 8.48
CA PRO A 269 -6.72 6.89 8.16
C PRO A 269 -5.65 6.78 7.07
N LEU A 270 -5.97 7.22 5.85
CA LEU A 270 -4.98 7.37 4.79
C LEU A 270 -4.00 8.48 5.20
N THR A 271 -2.72 8.13 5.23
CA THR A 271 -1.62 9.07 5.50
C THR A 271 -1.09 9.69 4.23
N HIS A 272 -1.07 8.92 3.13
CA HIS A 272 -0.61 9.38 1.84
C HIS A 272 -1.50 8.83 0.73
N HIS A 273 -1.66 9.62 -0.32
CA HIS A 273 -2.29 9.22 -1.57
C HIS A 273 -1.30 9.44 -2.71
N VAL A 274 -0.86 8.36 -3.34
CA VAL A 274 0.05 8.36 -4.47
C VAL A 274 -0.75 8.12 -5.73
N THR A 275 -0.73 9.06 -6.66
CA THR A 275 -1.31 8.87 -8.00
C THR A 275 -0.21 8.70 -9.02
N LEU A 276 -0.18 7.53 -9.66
CA LEU A 276 0.78 7.21 -10.72
C LEU A 276 0.18 7.46 -12.09
N PHE A 277 0.90 8.22 -12.90
CA PHE A 277 0.56 8.50 -14.29
C PHE A 277 1.58 7.81 -15.20
N PRO A 278 1.14 7.05 -16.21
CA PRO A 278 2.04 6.67 -17.28
C PRO A 278 2.57 7.94 -17.95
N VAL A 279 3.84 7.94 -18.38
CA VAL A 279 4.37 9.07 -19.15
C VAL A 279 3.55 9.25 -20.41
N SER A 280 2.95 10.44 -20.54
CA SER A 280 2.19 10.81 -21.71
C SER A 280 3.15 11.05 -22.86
N ILE A 281 3.27 10.08 -23.76
CA ILE A 281 3.97 10.25 -25.02
C ILE A 281 2.89 10.65 -26.03
N PRO A 282 2.83 11.92 -26.47
CA PRO A 282 1.78 12.39 -27.37
C PRO A 282 1.78 11.53 -28.63
N PRO A 283 0.63 11.07 -29.17
CA PRO A 283 0.63 10.31 -30.42
C PRO A 283 1.23 11.15 -31.57
N PHE A 284 1.66 10.49 -32.62
CA PHE A 284 2.02 11.18 -33.86
C PHE A 284 0.83 12.02 -34.34
N ALA A 285 1.09 13.24 -34.81
CA ALA A 285 0.04 14.08 -35.36
C ALA A 285 -0.59 13.36 -36.57
N PRO A 286 -1.93 13.43 -36.79
CA PRO A 286 -2.60 12.67 -37.85
C PRO A 286 -2.02 12.91 -39.25
N GLU A 287 -1.46 14.10 -39.50
CA GLU A 287 -0.92 14.52 -40.80
C GLU A 287 0.62 14.56 -40.84
N ILE A 288 1.32 13.95 -39.87
CA ILE A 288 2.78 13.92 -39.88
C ILE A 288 3.30 13.10 -41.07
N SER A 289 4.35 13.59 -41.73
CA SER A 289 5.03 12.80 -42.76
C SER A 289 5.79 11.62 -42.13
N LEU A 290 6.03 10.55 -42.89
CA LEU A 290 6.82 9.42 -42.39
C LEU A 290 8.25 9.84 -41.99
N GLY A 291 8.85 10.77 -42.74
CA GLY A 291 10.19 11.30 -42.44
C GLY A 291 10.21 12.04 -41.11
N ASP A 292 9.24 12.94 -40.87
CA ASP A 292 9.14 13.69 -39.63
C ASP A 292 8.78 12.80 -38.44
N ALA A 293 7.97 11.77 -38.65
CA ALA A 293 7.65 10.78 -37.62
C ALA A 293 8.89 9.98 -37.19
N ILE A 294 9.73 9.55 -38.15
CA ILE A 294 11.01 8.88 -37.86
C ILE A 294 11.94 9.81 -37.10
N GLN A 295 12.03 11.08 -37.51
CA GLN A 295 12.86 12.08 -36.84
C GLN A 295 12.38 12.33 -35.41
N GLN A 296 11.09 12.54 -35.21
CA GLN A 296 10.47 12.71 -33.87
C GLN A 296 10.67 11.47 -32.98
N GLU A 297 10.63 10.27 -33.56
CA GLU A 297 10.89 9.01 -32.85
C GLU A 297 12.34 8.95 -32.36
N VAL A 298 13.31 9.28 -33.22
CA VAL A 298 14.75 9.27 -32.90
C VAL A 298 15.11 10.36 -31.88
N ASP A 299 14.60 11.58 -32.07
CA ASP A 299 15.05 12.75 -31.31
C ASP A 299 14.48 12.80 -29.89
N TYR A 300 13.26 12.30 -29.69
CA TYR A 300 12.57 12.45 -28.41
C TYR A 300 11.89 11.18 -27.92
N ARG A 301 10.99 10.58 -28.72
CA ARG A 301 10.07 9.55 -28.22
C ARG A 301 10.79 8.30 -27.76
N ARG A 302 11.75 7.79 -28.54
CA ARG A 302 12.54 6.60 -28.19
C ARG A 302 13.25 6.79 -26.85
N SER A 303 13.83 7.97 -26.61
CA SER A 303 14.52 8.26 -25.35
C SER A 303 13.56 8.26 -24.16
N MET A 304 12.34 8.78 -24.32
CA MET A 304 11.32 8.81 -23.27
C MET A 304 10.78 7.41 -22.96
N VAL A 305 10.53 6.60 -24.00
CA VAL A 305 10.12 5.19 -23.84
C VAL A 305 11.23 4.39 -23.14
N GLN A 306 12.48 4.52 -23.60
CA GLN A 306 13.62 3.78 -23.06
C GLN A 306 13.96 4.17 -21.62
N LYS A 307 13.78 5.45 -21.25
CA LYS A 307 13.94 5.89 -19.86
C LYS A 307 12.93 5.22 -18.92
N GLY A 308 11.75 4.82 -19.43
CA GLY A 308 10.75 4.09 -18.66
C GLY A 308 10.32 4.81 -17.38
N GLU A 309 10.39 6.15 -17.39
CA GLU A 309 10.04 6.96 -16.23
C GLU A 309 8.52 6.93 -16.03
N ILE A 310 8.09 6.92 -14.79
CA ILE A 310 6.69 6.99 -14.37
C ILE A 310 6.62 8.11 -13.35
N THR A 311 5.71 9.06 -13.58
CA THR A 311 5.51 10.17 -12.62
C THR A 311 4.45 9.78 -11.62
N GLY A 312 4.78 9.91 -10.34
CA GLY A 312 3.84 9.85 -9.23
C GLY A 312 3.65 11.21 -8.57
N LEU A 313 2.43 11.52 -8.19
CA LEU A 313 2.10 12.67 -7.36
C LEU A 313 1.67 12.17 -6.00
N VAL A 314 2.24 12.74 -4.94
CA VAL A 314 2.00 12.32 -3.55
C VAL A 314 1.30 13.45 -2.81
N ARG A 315 0.10 13.16 -2.32
CA ARG A 315 -0.60 13.97 -1.32
C ARG A 315 -0.36 13.36 0.05
N THR A 316 -0.08 14.20 1.03
CA THR A 316 0.09 13.80 2.43
C THR A 316 -1.03 14.42 3.25
N THR A 317 -1.73 13.61 4.03
CA THR A 317 -2.83 14.08 4.87
C THR A 317 -2.34 15.15 5.85
N GLY A 318 -3.07 16.26 5.92
CA GLY A 318 -2.69 17.43 6.73
C GLY A 318 -1.63 18.34 6.09
N ARG A 319 -1.22 18.09 4.84
CA ARG A 319 -0.36 19.00 4.05
C ARG A 319 -1.05 19.40 2.76
N HIS A 320 -0.93 20.68 2.40
CA HIS A 320 -1.42 21.20 1.12
C HIS A 320 -0.44 20.97 -0.04
N GLU A 321 0.83 20.71 0.27
CA GLU A 321 1.86 20.52 -0.74
C GLU A 321 1.73 19.14 -1.41
N ILE A 322 1.73 19.15 -2.74
CA ILE A 322 1.81 17.94 -3.56
C ILE A 322 3.27 17.76 -3.94
N THR A 323 3.88 16.67 -3.49
CA THR A 323 5.25 16.32 -3.88
C THR A 323 5.24 15.39 -5.09
N ARG A 324 6.31 15.40 -5.87
CA ARG A 324 6.45 14.54 -7.03
C ARG A 324 7.48 13.45 -6.75
N LEU A 325 7.18 12.25 -7.21
CA LEU A 325 8.12 11.15 -7.29
C LEU A 325 8.23 10.68 -8.73
N THR A 326 9.40 10.17 -9.09
CA THR A 326 9.66 9.53 -10.38
C THR A 326 10.10 8.10 -10.12
N LEU A 327 9.40 7.13 -10.70
CA LEU A 327 9.84 5.74 -10.74
C LEU A 327 10.50 5.45 -12.07
N CYS A 328 11.62 4.73 -12.05
CA CYS A 328 12.22 4.13 -13.23
C CYS A 328 12.33 2.63 -12.99
N ILE A 329 11.67 1.85 -13.84
CA ILE A 329 11.60 0.40 -13.72
C ILE A 329 12.62 -0.21 -14.69
N THR A 330 13.58 -0.95 -14.16
CA THR A 330 14.57 -1.69 -14.94
C THR A 330 14.45 -3.20 -14.65
N PRO A 331 15.08 -4.07 -15.46
CA PRO A 331 15.14 -5.51 -15.14
C PRO A 331 15.76 -5.80 -13.76
N GLU A 332 16.66 -4.93 -13.27
CA GLU A 332 17.44 -5.18 -12.06
C GLU A 332 16.96 -4.38 -10.84
N ASN A 333 16.19 -3.30 -11.02
CA ASN A 333 15.80 -2.45 -9.91
C ASN A 333 14.53 -1.63 -10.19
N VAL A 334 13.95 -1.08 -9.12
CA VAL A 334 12.94 -0.03 -9.15
C VAL A 334 13.54 1.20 -8.48
N HIS A 335 14.01 2.15 -9.31
CA HIS A 335 14.59 3.39 -8.83
C HIS A 335 13.48 4.40 -8.54
N ILE A 336 13.51 5.02 -7.35
CA ILE A 336 12.57 6.05 -6.96
C ILE A 336 13.36 7.33 -6.65
N ARG A 337 12.95 8.45 -7.25
CA ARG A 337 13.50 9.78 -6.99
C ARG A 337 12.40 10.70 -6.50
N HIS A 338 12.70 11.55 -5.53
CA HIS A 338 11.81 12.60 -5.04
C HIS A 338 12.27 13.95 -5.59
N SER A 339 11.32 14.79 -5.97
CA SER A 339 11.55 16.15 -6.48
C SER A 339 10.66 17.16 -5.78
#